data_AF-A0A4R0IZU6-F1
#
_entry.id   AF-A0A4R0IZU6-F1
#
_cell.length_a   1.000
_cell.length_b   1.000
_cell.length_c   1.000
_cell.angle_alpha   90.00
_cell.angle_beta   90.00
_cell.angle_gamma   90.00
#
_symmetry.space_group_name_H-M   'P 1'
#
loop_
_entity.id
_entity.type
_entity.pdbx_description
1 polymer ?
#
loop_
_entity_poly.entity_id
_entity_poly.type
_entity_poly.pdbx_seq_one_letter_code
_entity_poly.pdbx_strand_id
1 'polypeptide(L)'
;MGEKVRIEVVDSGVDEERLEVLALLLRQELLMLDVRSVEPYGEGAAPEGSKGALAAVAGVLSVSLAPGLQAIGGVVAVIREWLRRSGSGRSVKVTIDGDVIELTGASDAMQQQLIDTFVRRHAGADV
;
A
#
# COMPACT_ATOMS: atom_id res chain seq x y z
N MET A 1 15.33 -9.52 -6.91
CA MET A 1 14.98 -8.46 -5.94
C MET A 1 13.55 -8.70 -5.49
N GLY A 2 13.16 -8.33 -4.26
CA GLY A 2 11.75 -8.39 -3.87
C GLY A 2 10.94 -7.31 -4.58
N GLU A 3 9.67 -7.59 -4.81
CA GLU A 3 8.72 -6.62 -5.36
C GLU A 3 8.45 -5.54 -4.31
N LYS A 4 8.50 -4.28 -4.75
CA LYS A 4 8.22 -3.11 -3.90
C LYS A 4 6.81 -2.62 -4.21
N VAL A 5 6.00 -2.56 -3.16
CA VAL A 5 4.63 -2.04 -3.25
C VAL A 5 4.59 -0.70 -2.54
N ARG A 6 4.15 0.35 -3.25
CA ARG A 6 3.85 1.64 -2.61
C ARG A 6 2.37 1.66 -2.23
N ILE A 7 2.10 2.08 -1.01
CA ILE A 7 0.75 2.18 -0.44
C ILE A 7 0.56 3.63 0.01
N GLU A 8 -0.48 4.29 -0.49
CA GLU A 8 -0.84 5.66 -0.16
C GLU A 8 -2.24 5.67 0.45
N VAL A 9 -2.36 6.16 1.68
CA VAL A 9 -3.66 6.42 2.32
C VAL A 9 -4.22 7.73 1.78
N VAL A 10 -5.45 7.70 1.28
CA VAL A 10 -6.14 8.87 0.73
C VAL A 10 -7.43 9.10 1.52
N ASP A 11 -7.57 10.30 2.08
CA ASP A 11 -8.75 10.72 2.83
C ASP A 11 -8.83 12.26 2.74
N SER A 12 -9.80 12.77 1.97
CA SER A 12 -9.92 14.22 1.69
C SER A 12 -10.45 15.03 2.87
N GLY A 13 -10.86 14.36 3.96
CA GLY A 13 -11.42 14.99 5.15
C GLY A 13 -10.39 15.24 6.25
N VAL A 14 -9.12 14.92 6.03
CA VAL A 14 -8.07 14.95 7.05
C VAL A 14 -6.79 15.64 6.56
N ASP A 15 -5.99 16.12 7.50
CA ASP A 15 -4.70 16.75 7.26
C ASP A 15 -3.55 15.73 7.18
N GLU A 16 -2.34 16.20 6.85
CA GLU A 16 -1.13 15.39 6.72
C GLU A 16 -0.77 14.66 8.02
N GLU A 17 -0.87 15.33 9.18
CA GLU A 17 -0.59 14.71 10.49
C GLU A 17 -1.53 13.51 10.74
N ARG A 18 -2.81 13.67 10.39
CA ARG A 18 -3.78 12.59 10.51
C ARG A 18 -3.52 11.48 9.50
N LEU A 19 -3.12 11.78 8.26
CA LEU A 19 -2.71 10.79 7.27
C LEU A 19 -1.51 9.97 7.74
N GLU A 20 -0.52 10.60 8.38
CA GLU A 20 0.61 9.91 9.00
C GLU A 20 0.16 8.92 10.06
N VAL A 21 -0.71 9.34 10.98
CA VAL A 21 -1.28 8.43 12.00
C VAL A 21 -2.01 7.25 11.35
N LEU A 22 -2.80 7.50 10.30
CA LEU A 22 -3.51 6.45 9.58
C LEU A 22 -2.56 5.48 8.89
N ALA A 23 -1.50 5.97 8.25
CA ALA A 23 -0.46 5.13 7.67
C ALA A 23 0.28 4.33 8.74
N LEU A 24 0.57 4.88 9.91
CA LEU A 24 1.18 4.14 11.02
C LEU A 24 0.28 3.03 11.56
N LEU A 25 -1.04 3.22 11.57
CA LEU A 25 -2.00 2.18 11.93
C LEU A 25 -2.05 1.09 10.85
N LEU A 26 -2.16 1.46 9.58
CA LEU A 26 -2.14 0.50 8.47
C LEU A 26 -0.81 -0.28 8.43
N ARG A 27 0.31 0.38 8.70
CA ARG A 27 1.63 -0.25 8.81
C ARG A 27 1.66 -1.38 9.83
N GLN A 28 1.05 -1.20 11.00
CA GLN A 28 0.98 -2.26 12.02
C GLN A 28 0.24 -3.49 11.50
N GLU A 29 -0.82 -3.29 10.73
CA GLU A 29 -1.59 -4.37 10.12
C GLU A 29 -0.79 -5.09 9.03
N LEU A 30 -0.08 -4.34 8.19
CA LEU A 30 0.76 -4.89 7.12
C LEU A 30 1.96 -5.68 7.66
N LEU A 31 2.52 -5.26 8.80
CA LEU A 31 3.63 -5.97 9.46
C LEU A 31 3.21 -7.31 10.08
N MET A 32 1.91 -7.59 10.20
CA MET A 32 1.42 -8.92 10.58
C MET A 32 1.51 -9.93 9.42
N LEU A 33 1.70 -9.45 8.19
CA LEU A 33 1.95 -10.31 7.03
C LEU A 33 3.42 -10.72 6.98
N ASP A 34 3.73 -11.77 6.21
CA ASP A 34 5.10 -12.20 5.92
C ASP A 34 5.76 -11.26 4.88
N VAL A 35 5.93 -10.01 5.27
CA VAL A 35 6.60 -8.95 4.49
C VAL A 35 8.00 -8.72 5.07
N ARG A 36 8.95 -8.34 4.21
CA ARG A 36 10.32 -8.07 4.64
C ARG A 36 10.44 -6.78 5.44
N SER A 37 9.72 -5.74 5.02
CA SER A 37 9.68 -4.46 5.70
C SER A 37 8.50 -3.61 5.26
N VAL A 38 8.09 -2.70 6.13
CA VAL A 38 7.15 -1.63 5.84
C VAL A 38 7.74 -0.34 6.39
N GLU A 39 8.15 0.56 5.51
CA GLU A 39 8.85 1.80 5.84
C GLU A 39 8.06 3.02 5.35
N PRO A 40 8.16 4.19 6.02
CA PRO A 40 7.69 5.44 5.44
C PRO A 40 8.33 5.70 4.08
N TYR A 41 7.54 6.15 3.11
CA TYR A 41 8.04 6.45 1.77
C TYR A 41 8.42 7.93 1.68
N GLY A 42 9.64 8.23 1.22
CA GLY A 42 10.07 9.58 0.83
C GLY A 42 10.20 9.70 -0.69
N GLU A 43 9.86 10.85 -1.26
CA GLU A 43 10.05 11.10 -2.70
C GLU A 43 11.51 11.37 -3.04
N GLY A 44 12.09 10.53 -3.91
CA GLY A 44 13.43 10.71 -4.48
C GLY A 44 14.44 9.62 -4.06
N ALA A 45 15.49 9.45 -4.87
CA ALA A 45 16.67 8.74 -4.43
C ALA A 45 17.46 9.69 -3.50
N ALA A 46 17.67 9.32 -2.24
CA ALA A 46 18.65 10.02 -1.42
C ALA A 46 20.01 9.88 -2.12
N PRO A 47 20.70 10.98 -2.47
CA PRO A 47 22.07 10.89 -2.95
C PRO A 47 22.93 10.18 -1.90
N GLU A 48 23.79 9.25 -2.32
CA GLU A 48 24.73 8.59 -1.40
C GLU A 48 25.53 9.66 -0.66
N GLY A 49 25.34 9.75 0.67
CA GLY A 49 26.07 10.68 1.55
C GLY A 49 25.29 11.89 2.07
N SER A 50 24.04 12.11 1.68
CA SER A 50 23.23 13.18 2.26
C SER A 50 22.65 12.77 3.62
N LYS A 51 23.08 13.44 4.70
CA LYS A 51 22.42 13.43 6.03
C LYS A 51 21.04 14.13 6.02
N GLY A 52 20.42 14.28 4.86
CA GLY A 52 19.04 14.72 4.70
C GLY A 52 18.26 13.52 4.21
N ALA A 53 17.68 12.75 5.13
CA ALA A 53 16.60 11.87 4.74
C ALA A 53 15.55 12.75 4.10
N LEU A 54 15.16 12.45 2.85
CA LEU A 54 14.01 13.07 2.22
C LEU A 54 12.85 12.97 3.21
N ALA A 55 12.14 14.07 3.45
CA ALA A 55 10.99 14.06 4.32
C ALA A 55 10.02 12.98 3.81
N ALA A 56 9.53 12.13 4.71
CA ALA A 56 8.54 11.12 4.35
C ALA A 56 7.28 11.84 3.84
N VAL A 57 6.68 11.29 2.79
CA VAL A 57 5.39 11.77 2.30
C VAL A 57 4.32 11.26 3.26
N ALA A 58 3.57 12.19 3.85
CA ALA A 58 2.49 11.86 4.77
C ALA A 58 1.51 10.87 4.14
N GLY A 59 1.15 9.83 4.89
CA GLY A 59 0.21 8.81 4.42
C GLY A 59 0.80 7.73 3.49
N VAL A 60 2.09 7.79 3.13
CA VAL A 60 2.69 6.88 2.14
C VAL A 60 3.68 5.90 2.77
N LEU A 61 3.54 4.63 2.42
CA LEU A 61 4.37 3.51 2.87
C LEU A 61 5.00 2.79 1.67
N SER A 62 6.23 2.30 1.89
CA SER A 62 6.94 1.38 1.01
C SER A 62 6.99 0.01 1.66
N VAL A 63 6.34 -0.96 1.04
CA VAL A 63 6.32 -2.36 1.49
C VAL A 63 7.27 -3.17 0.63
N SER A 64 8.20 -3.89 1.27
CA SER A 64 9.07 -4.85 0.59
C SER A 64 8.52 -6.26 0.81
N LEU A 65 8.14 -6.94 -0.25
CA LEU A 65 7.60 -8.30 -0.15
C LEU A 65 8.72 -9.35 -0.08
N ALA A 66 8.45 -10.44 0.64
CA ALA A 66 9.22 -11.66 0.52
C ALA A 66 8.98 -12.30 -0.87
N PRO A 67 9.92 -13.09 -1.41
CA PRO A 67 9.73 -13.76 -2.69
C PRO A 67 8.62 -14.82 -2.56
N GLY A 68 7.58 -14.74 -3.39
CA GLY A 68 6.51 -15.74 -3.43
C GLY A 68 5.19 -15.16 -3.94
N LEU A 69 4.41 -15.99 -4.65
CA LEU A 69 3.17 -15.59 -5.34
C LEU A 69 2.05 -15.04 -4.42
N GLN A 70 2.08 -15.33 -3.12
CA GLN A 70 0.93 -15.09 -2.22
C GLN A 70 0.94 -13.72 -1.52
N ALA A 71 2.05 -12.98 -1.56
CA ALA A 71 2.23 -11.81 -0.70
C ALA A 71 1.32 -10.63 -1.09
N ILE A 72 1.07 -10.41 -2.38
CA ILE A 72 0.25 -9.29 -2.88
C ILE A 72 -1.22 -9.48 -2.51
N GLY A 73 -1.76 -10.69 -2.68
CA GLY A 73 -3.14 -10.99 -2.30
C GLY A 73 -3.39 -10.74 -0.81
N GLY A 74 -2.43 -11.12 0.05
CA GLY A 74 -2.48 -10.84 1.48
C GLY A 74 -2.48 -9.34 1.81
N VAL A 75 -1.61 -8.56 1.16
CA VAL A 75 -1.56 -7.09 1.33
C VAL A 75 -2.89 -6.46 0.94
N VAL A 76 -3.43 -6.80 -0.22
CA VAL A 76 -4.73 -6.27 -0.69
C VAL A 76 -5.86 -6.66 0.27
N ALA A 77 -5.88 -7.90 0.77
CA ALA A 77 -6.89 -8.34 1.72
C ALA A 77 -6.84 -7.55 3.04
N VAL A 78 -5.64 -7.33 3.60
CA VAL A 78 -5.45 -6.53 4.82
C VAL A 78 -5.90 -5.09 4.61
N ILE A 79 -5.52 -4.46 3.50
CA ILE A 79 -5.92 -3.09 3.18
C ILE A 79 -7.45 -2.99 3.09
N ARG A 80 -8.10 -3.95 2.42
CA ARG A 80 -9.57 -3.94 2.28
C ARG A 80 -10.27 -4.09 3.63
N GLU A 81 -9.80 -4.99 4.48
CA GLU A 81 -10.39 -5.16 5.81
C GLU A 81 -10.15 -3.92 6.70
N TRP A 82 -8.98 -3.30 6.59
CA TRP A 82 -8.69 -2.03 7.26
C TRP A 82 -9.61 -0.89 6.77
N LEU A 83 -9.84 -0.79 5.47
CA LEU A 83 -10.78 0.19 4.89
C LEU A 83 -12.22 -0.06 5.32
N ARG A 84 -12.65 -1.33 5.38
CA ARG A 84 -14.02 -1.70 5.80
C ARG A 84 -14.32 -1.29 7.24
N ARG A 85 -13.32 -1.34 8.13
CA ARG A 85 -13.42 -0.87 9.54
C ARG A 85 -13.53 0.66 9.66
N SER A 86 -13.08 1.41 8.65
CA SER A 86 -12.90 2.86 8.72
C SER A 86 -14.14 3.68 8.33
N GLY A 87 -15.14 3.05 7.71
CA GLY A 87 -16.33 3.74 7.18
C GLY A 87 -16.13 4.33 5.78
N SER A 88 -17.11 5.12 5.30
CA SER A 88 -17.05 5.77 3.98
C SER A 88 -16.16 7.03 4.01
N GLY A 89 -15.35 7.24 2.98
CA GLY A 89 -14.55 8.47 2.80
C GLY A 89 -13.03 8.26 2.70
N ARG A 90 -12.57 7.03 2.98
CA ARG A 90 -11.15 6.66 2.87
C ARG A 90 -10.93 5.65 1.75
N SER A 91 -9.82 5.83 1.04
CA SER A 91 -9.30 4.86 0.09
C SER A 91 -7.80 4.65 0.32
N VAL A 92 -7.26 3.61 -0.32
CA VAL A 92 -5.83 3.34 -0.37
C VAL A 92 -5.44 3.09 -1.81
N LYS A 93 -4.46 3.84 -2.31
CA LYS A 93 -3.83 3.57 -3.60
C LYS A 93 -2.68 2.61 -3.41
N VAL A 94 -2.65 1.56 -4.23
CA VAL A 94 -1.60 0.55 -4.27
C VAL A 94 -0.90 0.66 -5.61
N THR A 95 0.41 0.88 -5.60
CA THR A 95 1.24 0.98 -6.81
C THR A 95 2.27 -0.14 -6.84
N ILE A 96 2.35 -0.86 -7.95
CA ILE A 96 3.28 -1.97 -8.18
C ILE A 96 3.79 -1.86 -9.61
N ASP A 97 5.11 -1.76 -9.81
CA ASP A 97 5.74 -1.62 -11.13
C ASP A 97 5.15 -0.52 -12.04
N GLY A 98 4.58 0.53 -11.43
CA GLY A 98 3.92 1.65 -12.12
C GLY A 98 2.43 1.46 -12.37
N ASP A 99 1.91 0.25 -12.22
CA ASP A 99 0.48 -0.02 -12.24
C ASP A 99 -0.14 0.40 -10.91
N VAL A 100 -1.26 1.13 -10.96
CA VAL A 100 -1.94 1.69 -9.78
C VAL A 100 -3.37 1.19 -9.71
N ILE A 101 -3.79 0.77 -8.51
CA ILE A 101 -5.18 0.49 -8.20
C ILE A 101 -5.62 1.21 -6.92
N GLU A 102 -6.84 1.73 -6.93
CA GLU A 102 -7.45 2.35 -5.75
C GLU A 102 -8.43 1.38 -5.08
N LEU A 103 -8.21 1.16 -3.79
CA LEU A 103 -9.03 0.30 -2.94
C LEU A 103 -9.92 1.16 -2.06
N THR A 104 -11.18 0.77 -1.95
CA THR A 104 -12.20 1.41 -1.10
C THR A 104 -12.81 0.37 -0.16
N GLY A 105 -13.38 0.81 0.96
CA GLY A 105 -14.04 -0.09 1.93
C GLY A 105 -15.34 -0.73 1.40
N ALA A 106 -15.99 -0.08 0.43
CA ALA A 106 -17.11 -0.62 -0.33
C ALA A 106 -16.67 -0.79 -1.79
N SER A 107 -16.62 -2.02 -2.25
CA SER A 107 -16.33 -2.35 -3.65
C SER A 107 -17.50 -3.14 -4.23
N ASP A 108 -17.98 -2.73 -5.40
CA ASP A 108 -18.94 -3.52 -6.16
C ASP A 108 -18.27 -4.69 -6.89
N ALA A 109 -19.07 -5.52 -7.56
CA ALA A 109 -18.57 -6.68 -8.28
C ALA A 109 -17.59 -6.32 -9.42
N MET A 110 -17.75 -5.16 -10.05
CA MET A 110 -16.86 -4.69 -11.11
C MET A 110 -15.49 -4.32 -10.53
N GLN A 111 -15.48 -3.57 -9.42
CA GLN A 111 -14.24 -3.21 -8.75
C GLN A 111 -13.52 -4.45 -8.18
N GLN A 112 -14.25 -5.45 -7.70
CA GLN A 112 -13.63 -6.73 -7.30
C GLN A 112 -12.92 -7.43 -8.47
N GLN A 113 -13.51 -7.45 -9.67
CA GLN A 113 -12.86 -8.05 -10.84
C GLN A 113 -11.57 -7.32 -11.24
N LEU A 114 -11.55 -5.98 -11.13
CA LEU A 114 -10.35 -5.17 -11.37
C LEU A 114 -9.26 -5.47 -10.33
N ILE A 115 -9.64 -5.58 -9.05
CA ILE A 115 -8.74 -5.96 -7.97
C ILE A 115 -8.14 -7.35 -8.21
N ASP A 116 -8.96 -8.33 -8.53
CA ASP A 116 -8.51 -9.69 -8.78
C ASP A 116 -7.55 -9.76 -9.98
N THR A 117 -7.81 -8.97 -11.02
CA THR A 117 -6.96 -8.91 -12.21
C THR A 117 -5.62 -8.26 -11.91
N PHE A 118 -5.63 -7.16 -11.15
CA PHE A 118 -4.42 -6.51 -10.66
C PHE A 118 -3.57 -7.48 -9.81
N VAL A 119 -4.19 -8.19 -8.87
CA VAL A 119 -3.49 -9.17 -8.02
C VAL A 119 -2.90 -10.29 -8.87
N ARG A 120 -3.64 -10.87 -9.82
CA ARG A 120 -3.13 -11.96 -10.69
C ARG A 120 -1.91 -11.53 -11.51
N ARG A 121 -1.99 -10.34 -12.12
CA ARG A 121 -0.92 -9.77 -12.94
C ARG A 121 0.40 -9.64 -12.17
N HIS A 122 0.34 -9.14 -10.94
CA HIS A 122 1.55 -8.90 -10.13
C HIS A 122 1.96 -10.11 -9.28
N ALA A 123 1.04 -11.02 -8.96
CA ALA A 123 1.37 -12.27 -8.26
C ALA A 123 2.19 -13.24 -9.13
N GLY A 124 2.48 -12.91 -10.39
CA GLY A 124 3.18 -13.80 -11.32
C GLY A 124 2.33 -14.97 -11.80
N ALA A 125 0.99 -14.86 -11.73
CA ALA A 125 0.06 -15.89 -12.18
C ALA A 125 -0.15 -15.90 -13.72
N ASP A 126 0.42 -14.92 -14.44
CA ASP A 126 0.36 -14.80 -15.90
C ASP A 126 1.67 -15.23 -16.62
N VAL A 127 2.52 -16.06 -15.98
CA VAL A 127 3.77 -16.59 -16.57
C VAL A 127 3.70 -18.11 -16.74
#